data_AF-A0A518JR52-F1
#
_entry.id   AF-A0A518JR52-F1
#
_cell.length_a   1.000
_cell.length_b   1.000
_cell.length_c   1.000
_cell.angle_alpha   90.00
_cell.angle_beta   90.00
_cell.angle_gamma   90.00
#
_symmetry.space_group_name_H-M   'P 1'
#
loop_
_entity.id
_entity.type
_entity.pdbx_description
1 polymer ?
#
loop_
_entity_poly.entity_id
_entity_poly.type
_entity_poly.pdbx_seq_one_letter_code
_entity_poly.pdbx_strand_id
1 'polypeptide(L)'
;MSDFLNALGEAADELLRRMLNSLNWRMVRALGELQILTRASFALLVIVPVLAGTWPAVRLVVNHHNRAVRDATTLLERSETEFIETLDRMKAEIPENDPSADPADSKRKKLIESLESSSATFFAHVNSYVADYSERTLKTPLLPWTLASAFFAALFVVMGHMLYQLAAPEQLRKLTWDEYVLSKKEDYAKHPSSDTLTTARTVLRSRLGRRVEESDRYENYRLLRQFSDMPEDILQRELEELGTDRLRSLQAWLRSAEAGAGKPHVEELTRQIRTMIGDAPSESSHEEMSVVERAARTEYLQYADQRRFFTLVTTLLYVCGIVILLSIVRVQTTAVANAAGWTSVFEVFSP
;
A
#
# COMPACT_ATOMS: atom_id res chain seq x y z
N MET A 1 33.51 -3.86 -9.81
CA MET A 1 32.46 -2.87 -9.47
C MET A 1 31.75 -2.36 -10.73
N SER A 2 32.46 -2.04 -11.82
CA SER A 2 31.87 -1.73 -13.15
C SER A 2 30.97 -2.86 -13.67
N ASP A 3 31.44 -4.10 -13.64
CA ASP A 3 30.70 -5.25 -14.21
C ASP A 3 29.43 -5.56 -13.41
N PHE A 4 29.46 -5.34 -12.09
CA PHE A 4 28.30 -5.45 -11.22
C PHE A 4 27.25 -4.37 -11.52
N LEU A 5 27.67 -3.12 -11.73
CA LEU A 5 26.75 -2.04 -12.10
C LEU A 5 26.12 -2.26 -13.48
N ASN A 6 26.88 -2.79 -14.44
CA ASN A 6 26.36 -3.14 -15.77
C ASN A 6 25.35 -4.28 -15.68
N ALA A 7 25.66 -5.36 -14.95
CA ALA A 7 24.74 -6.48 -14.75
C ALA A 7 23.44 -6.05 -14.03
N LEU A 8 23.54 -5.12 -13.07
CA LEU A 8 22.38 -4.57 -12.36
C LEU A 8 21.52 -3.70 -13.29
N GLY A 9 22.13 -2.96 -14.22
CA GLY A 9 21.45 -2.23 -15.28
C GLY A 9 20.69 -3.15 -16.24
N GLU A 10 21.34 -4.22 -16.74
CA GLU A 10 20.70 -5.19 -17.64
C GLU A 10 19.53 -5.93 -16.97
N ALA A 11 19.69 -6.32 -15.70
CA ALA A 11 18.63 -6.96 -14.93
C ALA A 11 17.44 -6.00 -14.68
N ALA A 12 17.72 -4.73 -14.38
CA ALA A 12 16.68 -3.71 -14.21
C ALA A 12 15.92 -3.45 -15.52
N ASP A 13 16.63 -3.39 -16.65
CA ASP A 13 16.03 -3.21 -17.98
C ASP A 13 15.13 -4.40 -18.36
N GLU A 14 15.57 -5.64 -18.12
CA GLU A 14 14.76 -6.83 -18.40
C GLU A 14 13.53 -6.90 -17.49
N LEU A 15 13.68 -6.58 -16.20
CA LEU A 15 12.55 -6.48 -15.27
C LEU A 15 11.57 -5.39 -15.70
N LEU A 16 12.07 -4.22 -16.10
CA LEU A 16 11.24 -3.11 -16.55
C LEU A 16 10.52 -3.47 -17.85
N ARG A 17 11.18 -4.12 -18.81
CA ARG A 17 10.53 -4.63 -20.03
C ARG A 17 9.46 -5.67 -19.72
N ARG A 18 9.72 -6.61 -18.80
CA ARG A 18 8.72 -7.61 -18.38
C ARG A 18 7.53 -6.95 -17.70
N MET A 19 7.78 -6.00 -16.81
CA MET A 19 6.73 -5.22 -16.16
C MET A 19 5.90 -4.46 -17.20
N LEU A 20 6.54 -3.70 -18.09
CA LEU A 20 5.88 -2.95 -19.17
C LEU A 20 5.05 -3.86 -20.09
N ASN A 21 5.56 -5.04 -20.43
CA ASN A 21 4.83 -6.02 -21.25
C ASN A 21 3.64 -6.67 -20.51
N SER A 22 3.69 -6.69 -19.17
CA SER A 22 2.59 -7.15 -18.32
C SER A 22 1.56 -6.06 -18.02
N LEU A 23 1.87 -4.78 -18.29
CA LEU A 23 0.94 -3.67 -18.08
C LEU A 23 -0.21 -3.74 -19.06
N ASN A 24 -1.40 -4.03 -18.53
CA ASN A 24 -2.65 -3.99 -19.25
C ASN A 24 -3.73 -3.29 -18.41
N TRP A 25 -4.86 -2.97 -19.02
CA TRP A 25 -5.96 -2.34 -18.31
C TRP A 25 -6.51 -3.19 -17.15
N ARG A 26 -6.30 -4.52 -17.15
CA ARG A 26 -6.71 -5.39 -16.05
C ARG A 26 -5.93 -5.08 -14.77
N MET A 27 -4.62 -4.86 -14.88
CA MET A 27 -3.79 -4.46 -13.74
C MET A 27 -4.17 -3.05 -13.25
N VAL A 28 -4.35 -2.10 -14.18
CA VAL A 28 -4.77 -0.73 -13.82
C VAL A 28 -6.14 -0.73 -13.15
N ARG A 29 -7.06 -1.57 -13.61
CA ARG A 29 -8.36 -1.75 -12.98
C ARG A 29 -8.23 -2.27 -11.55
N ALA A 30 -7.41 -3.29 -11.31
CA ALA A 30 -7.18 -3.80 -9.95
C ALA A 30 -6.66 -2.70 -9.01
N LEU A 31 -5.81 -1.79 -9.50
CA LEU A 31 -5.38 -0.61 -8.75
C LEU A 31 -6.52 0.40 -8.54
N GLY A 32 -7.35 0.63 -9.56
CA GLY A 32 -8.52 1.52 -9.47
C GLY A 32 -9.64 0.99 -8.56
N GLU A 33 -9.74 -0.32 -8.40
CA GLU A 33 -10.71 -1.01 -7.53
C GLU A 33 -10.32 -0.94 -6.05
N LEU A 34 -9.11 -0.45 -5.70
CA LEU A 34 -8.76 -0.08 -4.33
C LEU A 34 -9.56 1.15 -3.91
N GLN A 35 -10.86 0.95 -3.60
CA GLN A 35 -11.80 2.00 -3.21
C GLN A 35 -11.29 2.80 -2.01
N ILE A 36 -10.54 2.16 -1.11
CA ILE A 36 -9.93 2.82 0.05
C ILE A 36 -8.93 3.87 -0.41
N LEU A 37 -8.06 3.55 -1.38
CA LEU A 37 -7.03 4.46 -1.88
C LEU A 37 -7.66 5.67 -2.58
N THR A 38 -8.68 5.44 -3.43
CA THR A 38 -9.36 6.54 -4.15
C THR A 38 -10.15 7.44 -3.19
N ARG A 39 -10.93 6.86 -2.26
CA ARG A 39 -11.66 7.64 -1.24
C ARG A 39 -10.72 8.43 -0.33
N ALA A 40 -9.63 7.82 0.14
CA ALA A 40 -8.62 8.50 0.95
C ALA A 40 -7.95 9.65 0.17
N SER A 41 -7.64 9.45 -1.13
CA SER A 41 -7.08 10.49 -1.98
C SER A 41 -8.04 11.67 -2.15
N PHE A 42 -9.33 11.41 -2.39
CA PHE A 42 -10.33 12.49 -2.44
C PHE A 42 -10.44 13.26 -1.13
N ALA A 43 -10.44 12.56 0.01
CA ALA A 43 -10.45 13.21 1.32
C ALA A 43 -9.19 14.09 1.52
N LEU A 44 -8.01 13.59 1.16
CA LEU A 44 -6.75 14.35 1.26
C LEU A 44 -6.74 15.59 0.37
N LEU A 45 -7.33 15.54 -0.83
CA LEU A 45 -7.46 16.71 -1.71
C LEU A 45 -8.31 17.83 -1.10
N VAL A 46 -9.21 17.53 -0.17
CA VAL A 46 -10.04 18.52 0.53
C VAL A 46 -9.38 18.93 1.85
N ILE A 47 -8.95 17.96 2.65
CA ILE A 47 -8.42 18.19 4.00
C ILE A 47 -7.10 18.96 3.94
N VAL A 48 -6.17 18.60 3.04
CA VAL A 48 -4.85 19.23 3.03
C VAL A 48 -4.92 20.73 2.70
N PRO A 49 -5.67 21.21 1.69
CA PRO A 49 -5.84 22.64 1.46
C PRO A 49 -6.48 23.39 2.64
N VAL A 50 -7.47 22.78 3.32
CA VAL A 50 -8.07 23.37 4.53
C VAL A 50 -7.04 23.50 5.64
N LEU A 51 -6.28 22.44 5.92
CA LEU A 51 -5.20 22.47 6.91
C LEU A 51 -4.14 23.51 6.54
N ALA A 52 -3.73 23.58 5.27
CA ALA A 52 -2.77 24.57 4.78
C ALA A 52 -3.29 26.01 4.95
N GLY A 53 -4.59 26.24 4.69
CA GLY A 53 -5.25 27.54 4.90
C GLY A 53 -5.35 27.93 6.38
N THR A 54 -5.55 26.96 7.28
CA THR A 54 -5.56 27.19 8.74
C THR A 54 -4.18 27.28 9.39
N TRP A 55 -3.13 26.85 8.68
CA TRP A 55 -1.75 26.82 9.21
C TRP A 55 -1.23 28.17 9.71
N PRO A 56 -1.49 29.33 9.06
CA PRO A 56 -1.09 30.63 9.60
C PRO A 56 -1.68 30.93 10.99
N ALA A 57 -2.92 30.51 11.26
CA ALA A 57 -3.55 30.67 12.57
C ALA A 57 -2.89 29.78 13.63
N VAL A 58 -2.65 28.51 13.30
CA VAL A 58 -1.90 27.58 14.16
C VAL A 58 -0.51 28.14 14.46
N ARG A 59 0.19 28.66 13.43
CA ARG A 59 1.49 29.30 13.56
C ARG A 59 1.46 30.51 14.49
N LEU A 60 0.41 31.34 14.42
CA LEU A 60 0.25 32.48 15.33
C LEU A 60 0.12 32.01 16.79
N VAL A 61 -0.72 31.00 17.04
CA VAL A 61 -0.92 30.45 18.40
C VAL A 61 0.36 29.84 18.94
N VAL A 62 1.05 29.01 18.15
CA VAL A 62 2.33 28.39 18.54
C VAL A 62 3.40 29.46 18.80
N ASN A 63 3.51 30.47 17.93
CA ASN A 63 4.47 31.55 18.12
C ASN A 63 4.15 32.39 19.37
N HIS A 64 2.88 32.64 19.65
CA HIS A 64 2.46 33.36 20.85
C HIS A 64 2.81 32.57 22.11
N HIS A 65 2.51 31.27 22.12
CA HIS A 65 2.90 30.38 23.21
C HIS A 65 4.42 30.34 23.39
N ASN A 66 5.19 30.17 22.31
CA ASN A 66 6.66 30.17 22.36
C ASN A 66 7.23 31.49 22.89
N ARG A 67 6.61 32.63 22.56
CA ARG A 67 7.00 33.94 23.13
C ARG A 67 6.69 34.01 24.62
N ALA A 68 5.48 33.64 25.03
CA ALA A 68 5.10 33.65 26.45
C ALA A 68 6.02 32.75 27.30
N VAL A 69 6.41 31.59 26.79
CA VAL A 69 7.37 30.69 27.45
C VAL A 69 8.74 31.36 27.56
N ARG A 70 9.27 31.95 26.48
CA ARG A 70 10.56 32.67 26.52
C ARG A 70 10.55 33.87 27.45
N ASP A 71 9.46 34.64 27.46
CA ASP A 71 9.31 35.79 28.34
C ASP A 71 9.25 35.34 29.82
N ALA A 72 8.57 34.24 30.12
CA ALA A 72 8.57 33.64 31.45
C ALA A 72 9.96 33.13 31.86
N THR A 73 10.69 32.48 30.96
CA THR A 73 12.07 32.02 31.20
C THR A 73 12.99 33.20 31.51
N THR A 74 12.97 34.27 30.71
CA THR A 74 13.83 35.43 30.93
C THR A 74 13.50 36.17 32.23
N LEU A 75 12.21 36.22 32.61
CA LEU A 75 11.79 36.80 33.89
C LEU A 75 12.26 35.94 35.09
N LEU A 76 12.23 34.61 34.95
CA LEU A 76 12.75 33.70 35.96
C LEU A 76 14.27 33.82 36.10
N GLU A 77 15.03 33.85 35.01
CA GLU A 77 16.49 34.05 35.01
C GLU A 77 16.89 35.39 35.67
N ARG A 78 16.12 36.45 35.39
CA ARG A 78 16.33 37.75 36.05
C ARG A 78 16.03 37.68 37.55
N SER A 79 14.92 37.05 37.93
CA SER A 79 14.54 36.89 39.34
C SER A 79 15.55 36.02 40.09
N GLU A 80 16.13 35.01 39.44
CA GLU A 80 17.23 34.19 39.96
C GLU A 80 18.45 35.04 40.28
N THR A 81 18.87 35.88 39.33
CA THR A 81 20.04 36.76 39.50
C THR A 81 19.82 37.74 40.66
N GLU A 82 18.67 38.43 40.70
CA GLU A 82 18.34 39.38 41.77
C GLU A 82 18.24 38.69 43.15
N PHE A 83 17.75 37.45 43.19
CA PHE A 83 17.67 36.65 44.40
C PHE A 83 19.05 36.25 44.93
N ILE A 84 19.93 35.75 44.07
CA ILE A 84 21.31 35.38 44.42
C ILE A 84 22.06 36.61 44.97
N GLU A 85 21.97 37.76 44.30
CA GLU A 85 22.59 39.00 44.79
C GLU A 85 22.08 39.41 46.18
N THR A 86 20.77 39.26 46.43
CA THR A 86 20.16 39.59 47.72
C THR A 86 20.66 38.64 48.81
N LEU A 87 20.77 37.35 48.49
CA LEU A 87 21.28 36.33 49.41
C LEU A 87 22.76 36.56 49.74
N ASP A 88 23.57 36.93 48.75
CA ASP A 88 24.98 37.27 48.95
C ASP A 88 25.15 38.52 49.81
N ARG A 89 24.29 39.54 49.66
CA ARG A 89 24.25 40.71 50.56
C ARG A 89 23.90 40.32 51.99
N MET A 90 22.88 39.47 52.18
CA MET A 90 22.50 38.97 53.50
C MET A 90 23.62 38.17 54.16
N LYS A 91 24.39 37.39 53.39
CA LYS A 91 25.58 36.68 53.87
C LYS A 91 26.68 37.65 54.33
N ALA A 92 26.96 38.68 53.52
CA ALA A 92 28.00 39.67 53.81
C ALA A 92 27.72 40.50 55.07
N GLU A 93 26.45 40.69 55.44
CA GLU A 93 26.05 41.39 56.67
C GLU A 93 26.25 40.55 57.96
N ILE A 94 26.48 39.24 57.85
CA ILE A 94 26.74 38.39 59.01
C ILE A 94 28.26 38.30 59.23
N PRO A 95 28.79 38.84 60.35
CA PRO A 95 30.22 38.76 60.64
C PRO A 95 30.63 37.30 60.84
N GLU A 96 31.50 36.81 59.97
CA GLU A 96 31.84 35.39 59.84
C GLU A 96 32.67 34.82 61.02
N ASN A 97 33.08 35.68 61.97
CA ASN A 97 34.11 35.34 62.95
C ASN A 97 33.98 36.06 64.31
N ASP A 98 32.77 36.36 64.78
CA ASP A 98 32.60 36.83 66.16
C ASP A 98 32.46 35.64 67.15
N PRO A 99 33.49 35.30 67.95
CA PRO A 99 33.41 34.22 68.93
C PRO A 99 32.44 34.51 70.09
N SER A 100 31.87 35.72 70.16
CA SER A 100 30.80 36.09 71.10
C SER A 100 29.38 35.97 70.53
N ALA A 101 29.23 35.38 69.34
CA ALA A 101 27.99 35.30 68.57
C ALA A 101 26.76 34.95 69.43
N ASP A 102 25.82 35.89 69.47
CA ASP A 102 24.52 35.78 70.12
C ASP A 102 23.79 34.52 69.58
N PRO A 103 23.09 33.71 70.41
CA PRO A 103 22.21 32.65 69.91
C PRO A 103 21.26 33.10 68.77
N ALA A 104 20.95 34.39 68.64
CA ALA A 104 20.28 34.98 67.47
C ALA A 104 21.01 34.72 66.13
N ASP A 105 22.34 34.70 66.10
CA ASP A 105 23.14 34.51 64.88
C ASP A 105 23.14 33.05 64.42
N SER A 106 23.05 32.10 65.35
CA SER A 106 22.84 30.69 65.02
C SER A 106 21.50 30.43 64.30
N LYS A 107 20.45 31.16 64.67
CA LYS A 107 19.13 31.10 64.01
C LYS A 107 19.17 31.75 62.64
N ARG A 108 19.86 32.89 62.50
CA ARG A 108 20.05 33.56 61.20
C ARG A 108 20.82 32.67 60.22
N LYS A 109 21.89 32.04 60.66
CA LYS A 109 22.67 31.11 59.83
C LYS A 109 21.83 29.93 59.32
N LYS A 110 21.06 29.28 60.20
CA LYS A 110 20.14 28.19 59.80
C LYS A 110 19.07 28.65 58.81
N LEU A 111 18.59 29.89 58.95
CA LEU A 111 17.59 30.45 58.04
C LEU A 111 18.19 30.70 56.66
N ILE A 112 19.42 31.22 56.59
CA ILE A 112 20.15 31.39 55.33
C ILE A 112 20.43 30.04 54.66
N GLU A 113 20.92 29.05 55.41
CA GLU A 113 21.15 27.69 54.88
C GLU A 113 19.85 27.06 54.34
N SER A 114 18.72 27.24 55.05
CA SER A 114 17.41 26.78 54.57
C SER A 114 16.94 27.54 53.33
N LEU A 115 17.22 28.85 53.25
CA LEU A 115 16.88 29.69 52.11
C LEU A 115 17.69 29.27 50.87
N GLU A 116 18.99 29.02 51.03
CA GLU A 116 19.87 28.51 49.98
C GLU A 116 19.41 27.16 49.46
N SER A 117 19.11 26.22 50.36
CA SER A 117 18.63 24.89 49.97
C SER A 117 17.28 24.96 49.23
N SER A 118 16.36 25.81 49.68
CA SER A 118 15.06 26.00 49.01
C SER A 118 15.23 26.67 47.66
N SER A 119 16.13 27.64 47.56
CA SER A 119 16.43 28.35 46.31
C SER A 119 17.08 27.43 45.29
N ALA A 120 18.07 26.63 45.69
CA ALA A 120 18.72 25.66 44.82
C ALA A 120 17.71 24.64 44.26
N THR A 121 16.79 24.17 45.11
CA THR A 121 15.71 23.25 44.68
C THR A 121 14.76 23.93 43.70
N PHE A 122 14.36 25.18 43.96
CA PHE A 122 13.52 25.96 43.05
C PHE A 122 14.20 26.16 41.69
N PHE A 123 15.47 26.54 41.65
CA PHE A 123 16.21 26.72 40.39
C PHE A 123 16.42 25.40 39.65
N ALA A 124 16.66 24.30 40.36
CA ALA A 124 16.70 22.98 39.73
C ALA A 124 15.37 22.64 39.04
N HIS A 125 14.22 22.92 39.67
CA HIS A 125 12.91 22.73 39.06
C HIS A 125 12.68 23.67 37.88
N VAL A 126 13.00 24.96 38.01
CA VAL A 126 12.87 25.93 36.93
C VAL A 126 13.73 25.53 35.73
N ASN A 127 15.00 25.21 35.95
CA ASN A 127 15.91 24.80 34.88
C ASN A 127 15.46 23.50 34.21
N SER A 128 14.96 22.52 34.98
CA SER A 128 14.39 21.30 34.41
C SER A 128 13.15 21.58 33.55
N TYR A 129 12.30 22.52 33.98
CA TYR A 129 11.10 22.93 33.26
C TYR A 129 11.45 23.70 32.00
N VAL A 130 12.39 24.65 32.08
CA VAL A 130 12.89 25.42 30.93
C VAL A 130 13.54 24.49 29.90
N ALA A 131 14.36 23.53 30.34
CA ALA A 131 14.97 22.56 29.46
C ALA A 131 13.92 21.74 28.72
N ASP A 132 12.95 21.13 29.43
CA ASP A 132 11.89 20.31 28.84
C ASP A 132 11.01 21.12 27.86
N TYR A 133 10.70 22.38 28.18
CA TYR A 133 9.93 23.25 27.28
C TYR A 133 10.74 23.73 26.07
N SER A 134 12.02 24.06 26.25
CA SER A 134 12.87 24.53 25.17
C SER A 134 13.02 23.47 24.08
N GLU A 135 13.12 22.19 24.46
CA GLU A 135 13.16 21.06 23.54
C GLU A 135 11.85 20.88 22.77
N ARG A 136 10.72 21.20 23.40
CA ARG A 136 9.37 21.10 22.80
C ARG A 136 8.99 22.30 21.95
N THR A 137 9.66 23.44 22.08
CA THR A 137 9.37 24.62 21.25
C THR A 137 9.78 24.40 19.80
N LEU A 138 8.81 24.43 18.89
CA LEU A 138 9.06 24.34 17.46
C LEU A 138 9.86 25.58 16.98
N LYS A 139 11.13 25.38 16.59
CA LYS A 139 12.03 26.46 16.13
C LYS A 139 11.47 27.22 14.93
N THR A 140 10.81 26.52 14.01
CA THR A 140 10.13 27.11 12.85
C THR A 140 8.85 26.31 12.54
N PRO A 141 7.65 26.86 12.79
CA PRO A 141 6.39 26.23 12.37
C PRO A 141 6.18 26.41 10.86
N LEU A 142 7.02 25.76 10.06
CA LEU A 142 6.77 25.58 8.64
C LEU A 142 5.70 24.52 8.45
N LEU A 143 4.85 24.68 7.42
CA LEU A 143 3.90 23.63 7.06
C LEU A 143 4.70 22.34 6.84
N PRO A 144 4.31 21.22 7.48
CA PRO A 144 5.00 19.96 7.27
C PRO A 144 5.03 19.62 5.77
N TRP A 145 6.23 19.42 5.21
CA TRP A 145 6.41 18.99 3.82
C TRP A 145 5.62 17.71 3.49
N THR A 146 5.33 16.92 4.53
CA THR A 146 4.48 15.73 4.45
C THR A 146 3.05 16.03 4.04
N LEU A 147 2.46 17.17 4.43
CA LEU A 147 1.13 17.58 3.97
C LEU A 147 1.14 17.89 2.47
N ALA A 148 2.09 18.69 2.00
CA ALA A 148 2.24 18.99 0.58
C ALA A 148 2.46 17.71 -0.24
N SER A 149 3.33 16.82 0.24
CA SER A 149 3.59 15.53 -0.39
C SER A 149 2.32 14.66 -0.43
N ALA A 150 1.53 14.62 0.65
CA ALA A 150 0.27 13.88 0.70
C ALA A 150 -0.74 14.43 -0.31
N PHE A 151 -0.82 15.75 -0.48
CA PHE A 151 -1.66 16.38 -1.50
C PHE A 151 -1.25 15.97 -2.91
N PHE A 152 0.04 16.04 -3.25
CA PHE A 152 0.51 15.64 -4.58
C PHE A 152 0.31 14.14 -4.83
N ALA A 153 0.54 13.30 -3.82
CA ALA A 153 0.25 11.87 -3.92
C ALA A 153 -1.23 11.62 -4.25
N ALA A 154 -2.13 12.27 -3.51
CA ALA A 154 -3.57 12.19 -3.74
C ALA A 154 -3.95 12.72 -5.14
N LEU A 155 -3.33 13.82 -5.58
CA LEU A 155 -3.54 14.39 -6.91
C LEU A 155 -3.14 13.39 -8.01
N PHE A 156 -1.97 12.76 -7.90
CA PHE A 156 -1.53 11.76 -8.88
C PHE A 156 -2.48 10.56 -8.95
N VAL A 157 -2.93 10.05 -7.79
CA VAL A 157 -3.91 8.95 -7.74
C VAL A 157 -5.23 9.36 -8.40
N VAL A 158 -5.76 10.55 -8.09
CA VAL A 158 -7.02 11.02 -8.68
C VAL A 158 -6.89 11.29 -10.18
N MET A 159 -5.78 11.87 -10.63
CA MET A 159 -5.50 12.03 -12.06
C MET A 159 -5.39 10.69 -12.78
N GLY A 160 -4.70 9.71 -12.19
CA GLY A 160 -4.63 8.34 -12.70
C GLY A 160 -6.02 7.71 -12.80
N HIS A 161 -6.86 7.90 -11.78
CA HIS A 161 -8.23 7.41 -11.79
C HIS A 161 -9.09 8.08 -12.86
N MET A 162 -9.03 9.41 -13.02
CA MET A 162 -9.75 10.12 -14.08
C MET A 162 -9.31 9.65 -15.47
N LEU A 163 -8.00 9.48 -15.67
CA LEU A 163 -7.46 9.01 -16.94
C LEU A 163 -7.92 7.58 -17.24
N TYR A 164 -7.96 6.70 -16.24
CA TYR A 164 -8.56 5.37 -16.34
C TYR A 164 -10.03 5.46 -16.79
N GLN A 165 -10.86 6.29 -16.13
CA GLN A 165 -12.28 6.41 -16.47
C GLN A 165 -12.53 6.92 -17.88
N LEU A 166 -11.68 7.82 -18.39
CA LEU A 166 -11.78 8.40 -19.72
C LEU A 166 -11.23 7.47 -20.82
N ALA A 167 -10.11 6.79 -20.57
CA ALA A 167 -9.38 6.08 -21.60
C ALA A 167 -9.72 4.58 -21.67
N ALA A 168 -10.13 3.95 -20.55
CA ALA A 168 -10.41 2.52 -20.51
C ALA A 168 -11.65 2.17 -21.35
N PRO A 169 -11.60 1.08 -22.16
CA PRO A 169 -12.76 0.56 -22.87
C PRO A 169 -13.95 0.31 -21.94
N GLU A 170 -15.15 0.58 -22.44
CA GLU A 170 -16.37 0.51 -21.64
C GLU A 170 -16.61 -0.87 -21.03
N GLN A 171 -16.30 -1.93 -21.78
CA GLN A 171 -16.39 -3.32 -21.35
C GLN A 171 -15.57 -3.56 -20.09
N LEU A 172 -14.34 -3.03 -20.03
CA LEU A 172 -13.44 -3.19 -18.90
C LEU A 172 -13.81 -2.33 -17.69
N ARG A 173 -14.56 -1.25 -17.88
CA ARG A 173 -15.05 -0.43 -16.77
C ARG A 173 -16.28 -1.05 -16.11
N LYS A 174 -17.15 -1.69 -16.91
CA LYS A 174 -18.45 -2.19 -16.45
C LYS A 174 -18.41 -3.63 -15.94
N LEU A 175 -17.64 -4.50 -16.58
CA LEU A 175 -17.72 -5.95 -16.36
C LEU A 175 -16.36 -6.50 -15.95
N THR A 176 -16.29 -7.23 -14.83
CA THR A 176 -15.11 -8.05 -14.50
C THR A 176 -14.83 -9.06 -15.61
N TRP A 177 -13.65 -9.68 -15.56
CA TRP A 177 -13.30 -10.76 -16.49
C TRP A 177 -14.38 -11.86 -16.50
N ASP A 178 -14.76 -12.34 -15.32
CA ASP A 178 -15.73 -13.42 -15.16
C ASP A 178 -17.13 -12.99 -15.56
N GLU A 179 -17.55 -11.77 -15.19
CA GLU A 179 -18.85 -11.22 -15.60
C GLU A 179 -18.97 -11.06 -17.12
N TYR A 180 -17.90 -10.65 -17.80
CA TYR A 180 -17.91 -10.52 -19.26
C TYR A 180 -18.05 -11.89 -19.92
N VAL A 181 -17.27 -12.87 -19.45
CA VAL A 181 -17.33 -14.24 -19.96
C VAL A 181 -18.69 -14.87 -19.70
N LEU A 182 -19.22 -14.73 -18.48
CA LEU A 182 -20.54 -15.22 -18.10
C LEU A 182 -21.64 -14.57 -18.95
N SER A 183 -21.58 -13.25 -19.14
CA SER A 183 -22.55 -12.52 -19.98
C SER A 183 -22.56 -13.04 -21.42
N LYS A 184 -21.40 -13.34 -22.02
CA LYS A 184 -21.31 -13.92 -23.36
C LYS A 184 -21.82 -15.36 -23.43
N LYS A 185 -21.54 -16.17 -22.40
CA LYS A 185 -22.07 -17.53 -22.28
C LYS A 185 -23.59 -17.53 -22.18
N GLU A 186 -24.16 -16.68 -21.33
CA GLU A 186 -25.60 -16.56 -21.14
C GLU A 186 -26.31 -16.05 -22.39
N ASP A 187 -25.74 -15.06 -23.08
CA ASP A 187 -26.28 -14.54 -24.35
C ASP A 187 -26.37 -15.65 -25.40
N TYR A 188 -25.30 -16.42 -25.55
CA TYR A 188 -25.28 -17.57 -26.46
C TYR A 188 -26.23 -18.68 -26.02
N ALA A 189 -26.34 -18.97 -24.72
CA ALA A 189 -27.26 -19.97 -24.20
C ALA A 189 -28.73 -19.63 -24.50
N LYS A 190 -29.08 -18.33 -24.42
CA LYS A 190 -30.43 -17.83 -24.71
C LYS A 190 -30.69 -17.75 -26.22
N HIS A 191 -29.66 -17.43 -27.00
CA HIS A 191 -29.76 -17.14 -28.43
C HIS A 191 -28.66 -17.85 -29.23
N PRO A 192 -28.70 -19.20 -29.32
CA PRO A 192 -27.67 -19.94 -30.06
C PRO A 192 -27.75 -19.58 -31.54
N SER A 193 -26.67 -18.99 -32.06
CA SER A 193 -26.55 -18.57 -33.46
C SER A 193 -25.25 -19.06 -34.07
N SER A 194 -25.33 -19.54 -35.31
CA SER A 194 -24.15 -19.95 -36.09
C SER A 194 -23.20 -18.78 -36.38
N ASP A 195 -23.73 -17.56 -36.44
CA ASP A 195 -22.94 -16.34 -36.63
C ASP A 195 -22.07 -16.04 -35.40
N THR A 196 -22.62 -16.20 -34.19
CA THR A 196 -21.88 -16.06 -32.93
C THR A 196 -20.73 -17.05 -32.86
N LEU A 197 -20.94 -18.31 -33.26
CA LEU A 197 -19.89 -19.33 -33.32
C LEU A 197 -18.83 -19.01 -34.37
N THR A 198 -19.23 -18.48 -35.53
CA THR A 198 -18.31 -18.10 -36.60
C THR A 198 -17.42 -16.93 -36.16
N THR A 199 -18.01 -15.95 -35.49
CA THR A 199 -17.28 -14.83 -34.87
C THR A 199 -16.33 -15.34 -33.79
N ALA A 200 -16.80 -16.20 -32.88
CA ALA A 200 -15.98 -16.78 -31.82
C ALA A 200 -14.76 -17.54 -32.37
N ARG A 201 -14.96 -18.39 -33.39
CA ARG A 201 -13.87 -19.09 -34.08
C ARG A 201 -12.90 -18.13 -34.77
N THR A 202 -13.40 -17.04 -35.35
CA THR A 202 -12.56 -16.01 -35.98
C THR A 202 -11.68 -15.30 -34.95
N VAL A 203 -12.22 -14.98 -33.78
CA VAL A 203 -11.46 -14.41 -32.66
C VAL A 203 -10.39 -15.40 -32.18
N LEU A 204 -10.72 -16.68 -32.03
CA LEU A 204 -9.75 -17.69 -31.59
C LEU A 204 -8.60 -17.90 -32.58
N ARG A 205 -8.83 -17.70 -33.88
CA ARG A 205 -7.77 -17.73 -34.91
C ARG A 205 -6.80 -16.53 -34.82
N SER A 206 -7.15 -15.48 -34.07
CA SER A 206 -6.26 -14.35 -33.86
C SER A 206 -4.96 -14.74 -33.13
N ARG A 207 -3.95 -13.86 -33.15
CA ARG A 207 -2.70 -14.07 -32.41
C ARG A 207 -2.92 -14.21 -30.90
N LEU A 208 -3.86 -13.44 -30.34
CA LEU A 208 -4.21 -13.52 -28.92
C LEU A 208 -4.96 -14.81 -28.62
N GLY A 209 -5.90 -15.21 -29.48
CA GLY A 209 -6.63 -16.46 -29.33
C GLY A 209 -5.72 -17.68 -29.27
N ARG A 210 -4.72 -17.74 -30.16
CA ARG A 210 -3.69 -18.79 -30.14
C ARG A 210 -2.89 -18.82 -28.84
N ARG A 211 -2.52 -17.65 -28.28
CA ARG A 211 -1.81 -17.58 -26.99
C ARG A 211 -2.67 -18.05 -25.82
N VAL A 212 -3.96 -17.69 -25.82
CA VAL A 212 -4.91 -18.17 -24.80
C VAL A 212 -5.05 -19.69 -24.91
N GLU A 213 -5.18 -20.22 -26.12
CA GLU A 213 -5.25 -21.67 -26.34
C GLU A 213 -3.96 -22.38 -25.90
N GLU A 214 -2.77 -21.84 -26.20
CA GLU A 214 -1.49 -22.37 -25.72
C GLU A 214 -1.39 -22.34 -24.19
N SER A 215 -1.87 -21.26 -23.55
CA SER A 215 -1.93 -21.14 -22.09
C SER A 215 -2.86 -22.18 -21.48
N ASP A 216 -4.07 -22.35 -22.03
CA ASP A 216 -5.04 -23.35 -21.58
C ASP A 216 -4.46 -24.77 -21.74
N ARG A 217 -3.78 -25.04 -22.86
CA ARG A 217 -3.08 -26.31 -23.09
C ARG A 217 -2.00 -26.55 -22.03
N TYR A 218 -1.15 -25.55 -21.75
CA TYR A 218 -0.11 -25.69 -20.72
C TYR A 218 -0.70 -25.96 -19.34
N GLU A 219 -1.78 -25.26 -18.97
CA GLU A 219 -2.46 -25.46 -17.70
C GLU A 219 -3.08 -26.86 -17.62
N ASN A 220 -3.71 -27.33 -18.69
CA ASN A 220 -4.24 -28.70 -18.76
C ASN A 220 -3.13 -29.75 -18.67
N TYR A 221 -1.97 -29.53 -19.30
CA TYR A 221 -0.80 -30.40 -19.13
C TYR A 221 -0.28 -30.39 -17.69
N ARG A 222 -0.25 -29.23 -17.03
CA ARG A 222 0.16 -29.11 -15.63
C ARG A 222 -0.79 -29.90 -14.72
N LEU A 223 -2.10 -29.73 -14.92
CA LEU A 223 -3.13 -30.46 -14.16
C LEU A 223 -3.03 -31.97 -14.42
N LEU A 224 -2.89 -32.39 -15.68
CA LEU A 224 -2.71 -33.81 -16.02
C LEU A 224 -1.50 -34.42 -15.31
N ARG A 225 -0.38 -33.70 -15.27
CA ARG A 225 0.83 -34.14 -14.56
C ARG A 225 0.62 -34.18 -13.04
N GLN A 226 -0.12 -33.22 -12.50
CA GLN A 226 -0.45 -33.20 -11.08
C GLN A 226 -1.36 -34.39 -10.70
N PHE A 227 -2.34 -34.71 -11.54
CA PHE A 227 -3.25 -35.84 -11.33
C PHE A 227 -2.57 -37.19 -11.54
N SER A 228 -1.59 -37.29 -12.45
CA SER A 228 -0.87 -38.55 -12.67
C SER A 228 -0.06 -39.02 -11.49
N ASP A 229 0.36 -38.09 -10.64
CA ASP A 229 1.21 -38.37 -9.49
C ASP A 229 0.38 -38.46 -8.18
N MET A 230 -0.94 -38.27 -8.25
CA MET A 230 -1.83 -38.15 -7.09
C MET A 230 -2.49 -39.50 -6.72
N PRO A 231 -2.59 -39.84 -5.42
CA PRO A 231 -3.41 -40.96 -4.95
C PRO A 231 -4.89 -40.80 -5.35
N GLU A 232 -5.57 -41.91 -5.63
CA GLU A 232 -6.94 -41.93 -6.16
C GLU A 232 -7.96 -41.20 -5.26
N ASP A 233 -7.81 -41.32 -3.94
CA ASP A 233 -8.68 -40.67 -2.95
C ASP A 233 -8.52 -39.15 -2.93
N ILE A 234 -7.31 -38.64 -3.15
CA ILE A 234 -7.03 -37.21 -3.26
C ILE A 234 -7.47 -36.68 -4.63
N LEU A 235 -7.22 -37.45 -5.69
CA LEU A 235 -7.63 -37.11 -7.05
C LEU A 235 -9.13 -36.86 -7.14
N GLN A 236 -9.94 -37.74 -6.54
CA GLN A 236 -11.39 -37.58 -6.57
C GLN A 236 -11.84 -36.27 -5.92
N ARG A 237 -11.26 -35.90 -4.77
CA ARG A 237 -11.57 -34.62 -4.10
C ARG A 237 -11.17 -33.42 -4.95
N GLU A 238 -9.99 -33.44 -5.53
CA GLU A 238 -9.50 -32.35 -6.39
C GLU A 238 -10.36 -32.21 -7.66
N LEU A 239 -10.81 -33.31 -8.25
CA LEU A 239 -11.75 -33.31 -9.37
C LEU A 239 -13.11 -32.71 -8.99
N GLU A 240 -13.61 -33.01 -7.79
CA GLU A 240 -14.84 -32.39 -7.26
C GLU A 240 -14.68 -30.87 -7.05
N GLU A 241 -13.50 -30.42 -6.58
CA GLU A 241 -13.19 -29.00 -6.35
C GLU A 241 -13.01 -28.19 -7.64
N LEU A 242 -12.54 -28.80 -8.74
CA LEU A 242 -12.35 -28.13 -10.03
C LEU A 242 -13.66 -27.61 -10.66
N GLY A 243 -14.81 -28.16 -10.26
CA GLY A 243 -16.12 -27.79 -10.78
C GLY A 243 -16.39 -28.31 -12.20
N THR A 244 -17.67 -28.40 -12.55
CA THR A 244 -18.14 -29.08 -13.78
C THR A 244 -17.63 -28.45 -15.07
N ASP A 245 -17.50 -27.13 -15.12
CA ASP A 245 -17.06 -26.43 -16.33
C ASP A 245 -15.59 -26.72 -16.64
N ARG A 246 -14.73 -26.79 -15.61
CA ARG A 246 -13.32 -27.10 -15.78
C ARG A 246 -13.10 -28.56 -16.12
N LEU A 247 -13.82 -29.47 -15.48
CA LEU A 247 -13.81 -30.89 -15.81
C LEU A 247 -14.20 -31.13 -17.28
N ARG A 248 -15.23 -30.44 -17.79
CA ARG A 248 -15.62 -30.52 -19.21
C ARG A 248 -14.54 -29.98 -20.14
N SER A 249 -13.92 -28.85 -19.81
CA SER A 249 -12.80 -28.30 -20.59
C SER A 249 -11.61 -29.28 -20.64
N LEU A 250 -11.29 -29.92 -19.51
CA LEU A 250 -10.25 -30.93 -19.41
C LEU A 250 -10.62 -32.17 -20.25
N GLN A 251 -11.86 -32.66 -20.15
CA GLN A 251 -12.35 -33.79 -20.95
C GLN A 251 -12.28 -33.52 -22.46
N ALA A 252 -12.71 -32.34 -22.91
CA ALA A 252 -12.63 -31.95 -24.32
C ALA A 252 -11.18 -31.90 -24.81
N TRP A 253 -10.28 -31.39 -23.97
CA TRP A 253 -8.85 -31.37 -24.26
C TRP A 253 -8.25 -32.78 -24.29
N LEU A 254 -8.55 -33.64 -23.31
CA LEU A 254 -8.08 -35.02 -23.24
C LEU A 254 -8.49 -35.80 -24.50
N ARG A 255 -9.74 -35.67 -24.96
CA ARG A 255 -10.19 -36.30 -26.22
C ARG A 255 -9.42 -35.82 -27.44
N SER A 256 -9.12 -34.52 -27.51
CA SER A 256 -8.29 -33.98 -28.59
C SER A 256 -6.84 -34.47 -28.54
N ALA A 257 -6.33 -34.77 -27.34
CA ALA A 257 -4.98 -35.24 -27.09
C ALA A 257 -4.86 -36.78 -27.24
N GLU A 258 -5.90 -37.54 -26.89
CA GLU A 258 -6.00 -39.01 -27.05
C GLU A 258 -5.80 -39.42 -28.51
N ALA A 259 -6.22 -38.57 -29.46
CA ALA A 259 -5.95 -38.77 -30.88
C ALA A 259 -4.45 -38.87 -31.24
N GLY A 260 -3.55 -38.43 -30.35
CA GLY A 260 -2.10 -38.42 -30.59
C GLY A 260 -1.25 -39.28 -29.64
N ALA A 261 -1.75 -39.68 -28.47
CA ALA A 261 -0.94 -40.37 -27.47
C ALA A 261 -1.78 -41.37 -26.65
N GLY A 262 -1.84 -42.63 -27.10
CA GLY A 262 -2.53 -43.74 -26.41
C GLY A 262 -1.88 -44.13 -25.08
N LYS A 263 -1.89 -43.23 -24.10
CA LYS A 263 -1.39 -43.47 -22.75
C LYS A 263 -2.54 -43.98 -21.88
N PRO A 264 -2.40 -45.16 -21.23
CA PRO A 264 -3.50 -45.78 -20.45
C PRO A 264 -3.98 -44.89 -19.28
N HIS A 265 -3.12 -44.04 -18.74
CA HIS A 265 -3.50 -43.10 -17.68
C HIS A 265 -4.46 -42.00 -18.17
N VAL A 266 -4.37 -41.59 -19.43
CA VAL A 266 -5.28 -40.58 -20.02
C VAL A 266 -6.69 -41.17 -20.16
N GLU A 267 -6.79 -42.41 -20.63
CA GLU A 267 -8.08 -43.11 -20.77
C GLU A 267 -8.79 -43.28 -19.43
N GLU A 268 -8.03 -43.65 -18.38
CA GLU A 268 -8.57 -43.80 -17.04
C GLU A 268 -9.08 -42.47 -16.47
N LEU A 269 -8.30 -41.39 -16.61
CA LEU A 269 -8.73 -40.06 -16.19
C LEU A 269 -9.95 -39.59 -16.99
N THR A 270 -9.99 -39.82 -18.30
CA THR A 270 -11.14 -39.52 -19.16
C THR A 270 -12.39 -40.30 -18.69
N ARG A 271 -12.22 -41.56 -18.28
CA ARG A 271 -13.30 -42.40 -17.73
C ARG A 271 -13.82 -41.83 -16.41
N GLN A 272 -12.95 -41.49 -15.48
CA GLN A 272 -13.32 -40.91 -14.18
C GLN A 272 -14.04 -39.57 -14.34
N ILE A 273 -13.49 -38.66 -15.15
CA ILE A 273 -14.13 -37.36 -15.43
C ILE A 273 -15.51 -37.55 -16.08
N ARG A 274 -15.66 -38.51 -16.99
CA ARG A 274 -16.96 -38.83 -17.61
C ARG A 274 -17.96 -39.31 -16.56
N THR A 275 -17.55 -40.18 -15.63
CA THR A 275 -18.44 -40.66 -14.56
C THR A 275 -18.90 -39.53 -13.62
N MET A 276 -18.05 -38.52 -13.39
CA MET A 276 -18.40 -37.38 -12.54
C MET A 276 -19.32 -36.37 -13.22
N ILE A 277 -19.14 -36.13 -14.52
CA ILE A 277 -19.98 -35.19 -15.29
C ILE A 277 -21.35 -35.80 -15.61
N GLY A 278 -21.43 -37.13 -15.71
CA GLY A 278 -22.62 -37.85 -16.15
C GLY A 278 -22.88 -37.73 -17.65
N ASP A 279 -23.92 -38.42 -18.15
CA ASP A 279 -24.44 -38.27 -19.51
C ASP A 279 -25.20 -36.94 -19.63
N ALA A 280 -24.43 -35.86 -19.70
CA ALA A 280 -24.93 -34.49 -19.76
C ALA A 280 -25.54 -34.17 -21.16
N PRO A 281 -26.25 -33.03 -21.32
CA PRO A 281 -26.91 -32.61 -22.57
C PRO A 281 -25.99 -32.69 -23.80
N SER A 282 -26.61 -32.71 -25.00
CA SER A 282 -25.94 -32.91 -26.29
C SER A 282 -24.54 -32.29 -26.34
N GLU A 283 -23.55 -33.16 -26.47
CA GLU A 283 -22.11 -32.86 -26.44
C GLU A 283 -21.72 -31.64 -27.30
N SER A 284 -22.41 -31.45 -28.43
CA SER A 284 -22.23 -30.31 -29.33
C SER A 284 -22.47 -28.94 -28.67
N SER A 285 -23.49 -28.81 -27.83
CA SER A 285 -23.84 -27.53 -27.18
C SER A 285 -22.77 -27.10 -26.17
N HIS A 286 -22.18 -28.06 -25.46
CA HIS A 286 -21.08 -27.79 -24.53
C HIS A 286 -19.78 -27.43 -25.24
N GLU A 287 -19.46 -28.11 -26.34
CA GLU A 287 -18.31 -27.76 -27.16
C GLU A 287 -18.45 -26.34 -27.71
N GLU A 288 -19.61 -26.00 -28.27
CA GLU A 288 -19.96 -24.67 -28.75
C GLU A 288 -19.85 -23.61 -27.65
N MET A 289 -20.37 -23.89 -26.45
CA MET A 289 -20.25 -23.00 -25.30
C MET A 289 -18.79 -22.76 -24.89
N SER A 290 -17.95 -23.80 -24.92
CA SER A 290 -16.52 -23.68 -24.61
C SER A 290 -15.76 -22.82 -25.64
N VAL A 291 -16.20 -22.83 -26.91
CA VAL A 291 -15.65 -21.99 -27.98
C VAL A 291 -16.03 -20.54 -27.73
N VAL A 292 -17.30 -20.27 -27.38
CA VAL A 292 -17.78 -18.93 -27.03
C VAL A 292 -17.06 -18.39 -25.80
N GLU A 293 -16.89 -19.21 -24.76
CA GLU A 293 -16.16 -18.84 -23.54
C GLU A 293 -14.71 -18.41 -23.85
N ARG A 294 -13.95 -19.24 -24.58
CA ARG A 294 -12.55 -18.93 -24.93
C ARG A 294 -12.46 -17.70 -25.85
N ALA A 295 -13.41 -17.52 -26.75
CA ALA A 295 -13.48 -16.34 -27.58
C ALA A 295 -13.74 -15.08 -26.74
N ALA A 296 -14.69 -15.13 -25.80
CA ALA A 296 -15.00 -14.03 -24.90
C ALA A 296 -13.77 -13.64 -24.05
N ARG A 297 -13.04 -14.62 -23.51
CA ARG A 297 -11.76 -14.40 -22.81
C ARG A 297 -10.76 -13.66 -23.71
N THR A 298 -10.63 -14.11 -24.96
CA THR A 298 -9.72 -13.51 -25.94
C THR A 298 -10.11 -12.07 -26.29
N GLU A 299 -11.41 -11.82 -26.53
CA GLU A 299 -11.93 -10.47 -26.78
C GLU A 299 -11.66 -9.53 -25.59
N TYR A 300 -11.87 -10.00 -24.36
CA TYR A 300 -11.60 -9.22 -23.16
C TYR A 300 -10.11 -8.84 -23.07
N LEU A 301 -9.19 -9.79 -23.33
CA LEU A 301 -7.76 -9.48 -23.39
C LEU A 301 -7.43 -8.50 -24.50
N GLN A 302 -8.10 -8.60 -25.65
CA GLN A 302 -7.93 -7.67 -26.75
C GLN A 302 -8.34 -6.26 -26.33
N TYR A 303 -9.49 -6.09 -25.65
CA TYR A 303 -9.86 -4.81 -25.06
C TYR A 303 -8.83 -4.34 -24.02
N ALA A 304 -8.32 -5.24 -23.19
CA ALA A 304 -7.33 -4.90 -22.16
C ALA A 304 -5.97 -4.43 -22.73
N ASP A 305 -5.66 -4.82 -23.97
CA ASP A 305 -4.43 -4.45 -24.68
C ASP A 305 -4.57 -3.17 -25.53
N GLN A 306 -5.80 -2.64 -25.68
CA GLN A 306 -6.03 -1.39 -26.41
C GLN A 306 -5.45 -0.18 -25.66
N ARG A 307 -5.00 0.82 -26.42
CA ARG A 307 -4.56 2.13 -25.87
C ARG A 307 -3.41 2.04 -24.84
N ARG A 308 -2.42 1.18 -25.09
CA ARG A 308 -1.26 0.93 -24.20
C ARG A 308 -0.59 2.19 -23.64
N PHE A 309 -0.49 3.26 -24.44
CA PHE A 309 0.06 4.54 -23.98
C PHE A 309 -0.68 5.07 -22.74
N PHE A 310 -2.01 5.08 -22.78
CA PHE A 310 -2.82 5.54 -21.64
C PHE A 310 -2.72 4.61 -20.44
N THR A 311 -2.63 3.29 -20.67
CA THR A 311 -2.37 2.30 -19.61
C THR A 311 -1.05 2.60 -18.89
N LEU A 312 0.01 2.90 -19.65
CA LEU A 312 1.33 3.23 -19.13
C LEU A 312 1.30 4.53 -18.33
N VAL A 313 0.76 5.62 -18.89
CA VAL A 313 0.65 6.91 -18.20
C VAL A 313 -0.16 6.77 -16.91
N THR A 314 -1.29 6.07 -16.98
CA THR A 314 -2.14 5.83 -15.80
C THR A 314 -1.40 5.03 -14.72
N THR A 315 -0.67 3.99 -15.12
CA THR A 315 0.14 3.19 -14.18
C THR A 315 1.21 4.04 -13.52
N LEU A 316 1.93 4.87 -14.29
CA LEU A 316 2.95 5.78 -13.75
C LEU A 316 2.36 6.76 -12.74
N LEU A 317 1.16 7.32 -13.00
CA LEU A 317 0.47 8.19 -12.05
C LEU A 317 0.18 7.47 -10.73
N TYR A 318 -0.36 6.25 -10.79
CA TYR A 318 -0.59 5.45 -9.57
C TYR A 318 0.71 5.12 -8.83
N VAL A 319 1.75 4.68 -9.55
CA VAL A 319 3.05 4.34 -8.96
C VAL A 319 3.68 5.56 -8.29
N CYS A 320 3.69 6.72 -8.93
CA CYS A 320 4.17 7.97 -8.33
C CYS A 320 3.41 8.31 -7.05
N GLY A 321 2.08 8.23 -7.06
CA GLY A 321 1.25 8.45 -5.87
C GLY A 321 1.61 7.49 -4.72
N ILE A 322 1.71 6.19 -5.02
CA ILE A 322 2.05 5.15 -4.03
C ILE A 322 3.46 5.36 -3.46
N VAL A 323 4.45 5.65 -4.31
CA VAL A 323 5.84 5.88 -3.87
C VAL A 323 5.92 7.10 -2.93
N ILE A 324 5.20 8.18 -3.24
CA ILE A 324 5.14 9.35 -2.35
C ILE A 324 4.48 8.98 -1.01
N LEU A 325 3.37 8.23 -1.01
CA LEU A 325 2.72 7.76 0.22
C LEU A 325 3.65 6.89 1.06
N LEU A 326 4.34 5.93 0.46
CA LEU A 326 5.29 5.06 1.16
C LEU A 326 6.46 5.87 1.74
N SER A 327 6.93 6.90 1.03
CA SER A 327 7.95 7.82 1.54
C SER A 327 7.46 8.59 2.78
N ILE A 328 6.21 9.10 2.75
CA ILE A 328 5.60 9.77 3.90
C ILE A 328 5.49 8.81 5.09
N VAL A 329 4.96 7.61 4.88
CA VAL A 329 4.84 6.59 5.94
C VAL A 329 6.22 6.31 6.54
N ARG A 330 7.24 6.06 5.72
CA ARG A 330 8.61 5.83 6.18
C ARG A 330 9.12 6.97 7.06
N VAL A 331 9.03 8.22 6.58
CA VAL A 331 9.52 9.40 7.32
C VAL A 331 8.77 9.56 8.65
N GLN A 332 7.45 9.39 8.65
CA GLN A 332 6.64 9.50 9.86
C GLN A 332 6.93 8.36 10.84
N THR A 333 7.06 7.11 10.38
CA THR A 333 7.43 5.99 11.22
C THR A 333 8.80 6.19 11.85
N THR A 334 9.80 6.69 11.10
CA THR A 334 11.12 6.99 11.68
C THR A 334 11.07 8.12 12.70
N ALA A 335 10.25 9.15 12.46
CA ALA A 335 10.09 10.26 13.41
C ALA A 335 9.44 9.77 14.71
N VAL A 336 8.41 8.93 14.62
CA VAL A 336 7.74 8.33 15.79
C VAL A 336 8.67 7.39 16.54
N ALA A 337 9.42 6.54 15.84
CA ALA A 337 10.39 5.63 16.47
C ALA A 337 11.45 6.41 17.25
N ASN A 338 12.05 7.44 16.63
CA ASN A 338 13.04 8.28 17.28
C ASN A 338 12.46 9.01 18.49
N ALA A 339 11.21 9.51 18.40
CA ALA A 339 10.53 10.16 19.52
C ALA A 339 10.21 9.20 20.68
N ALA A 340 10.02 7.91 20.39
CA ALA A 340 9.85 6.85 21.39
C ALA A 340 11.18 6.36 21.99
N GLY A 341 12.33 6.86 21.51
CA GLY A 341 13.65 6.38 21.91
C GLY A 341 14.05 5.04 21.25
N TRP A 342 13.32 4.59 20.23
CA TRP A 342 13.68 3.40 19.46
C TRP A 342 14.73 3.75 18.41
N THR A 343 15.82 2.97 18.38
CA THR A 343 16.89 3.17 17.39
C THR A 343 16.54 2.59 16.03
N SER A 344 15.58 1.65 15.99
CA SER A 344 15.04 1.10 14.75
C SER A 344 13.57 0.66 14.89
N VAL A 345 12.83 0.66 13.78
CA VAL A 345 11.44 0.18 13.73
C VAL A 345 11.33 -1.31 14.08
N PHE A 346 12.42 -2.07 13.93
CA PHE A 346 12.45 -3.50 14.25
C PHE A 346 12.53 -3.78 15.75
N GLU A 347 12.91 -2.81 16.58
CA GLU A 347 12.87 -2.96 18.05
C GLU A 347 11.44 -3.13 18.56
N VAL A 348 10.43 -2.59 17.87
CA VAL A 348 9.01 -2.77 18.20
C VAL A 348 8.56 -4.24 18.09
N PHE A 349 9.22 -4.99 17.23
CA PHE A 349 8.90 -6.39 16.95
C PHE A 349 9.86 -7.38 17.62
N SER A 350 10.83 -6.88 18.40
CA SER A 350 11.75 -7.70 19.18
C SER A 350 11.10 -7.96 20.56
N PRO A 351 10.65 -9.19 20.84
CA PRO A 351 9.93 -9.52 22.07
C PRO A 351 10.80 -9.46 23.33
#